data_AF-A0AAD8JWU0-F1
#
_entry.id   AF-A0AAD8JWU0-F1
#
_cell.length_a   1.000
_cell.length_b   1.000
_cell.length_c   1.000
_cell.angle_alpha   90.00
_cell.angle_beta   90.00
_cell.angle_gamma   90.00
#
_symmetry.space_group_name_H-M   'P 1'
#
loop_
_entity.id
_entity.type
_entity.pdbx_description
1 polymer ?
#
loop_
_entity_poly.entity_id
_entity_poly.type
_entity_poly.pdbx_seq_one_letter_code
_entity_poly.pdbx_strand_id
1 'polypeptide(L)'
;MIHHLNKLTLNFVSHFGFNRTHNSKMPAGHGLRSRTRDLFARGFRKKGTIHLSTYLRNYHVGDYVDVKVNGAVHKGMPHKFYHGRTGQVWNVTKRAIGVEMNKQVGNRIIKKRIHVRIEHVMPSRCNEELKQRIKKNDQLKAEAKAKGVVISTKRQPLGPKPGFMVEGTTLETVTPIPYDVVNDLKGGY
;
A
#
# COMPACT_ATOMS: atom_id res chain seq x y z
N MET A 1 19.43 -24.33 -79.77
CA MET A 1 18.12 -24.99 -79.59
C MET A 1 17.29 -24.07 -78.71
N ILE A 2 16.38 -23.28 -79.28
CA ILE A 2 15.04 -23.69 -79.73
C ILE A 2 14.14 -23.99 -78.53
N HIS A 3 13.24 -23.02 -78.30
CA HIS A 3 11.87 -23.14 -77.77
C HIS A 3 11.70 -23.36 -76.25
N HIS A 4 10.75 -22.73 -75.56
CA HIS A 4 9.63 -21.89 -76.00
C HIS A 4 9.15 -21.01 -74.83
N LEU A 5 8.87 -19.75 -75.12
CA LEU A 5 7.95 -18.90 -74.36
C LEU A 5 6.54 -19.52 -74.37
N ASN A 6 5.77 -19.40 -73.29
CA ASN A 6 4.67 -18.44 -73.30
C ASN A 6 3.95 -18.25 -71.96
N LYS A 7 3.71 -16.97 -71.69
CA LYS A 7 2.73 -16.41 -70.76
C LYS A 7 1.34 -16.99 -71.01
N LEU A 8 0.58 -17.21 -69.95
CA LEU A 8 -0.84 -16.86 -69.94
C LEU A 8 -1.32 -16.61 -68.51
N THR A 9 -1.99 -15.47 -68.42
CA THR A 9 -2.61 -14.80 -67.29
C THR A 9 -3.73 -15.61 -66.63
N LEU A 10 -3.88 -15.51 -65.32
CA LEU A 10 -5.19 -15.34 -64.69
C LEU A 10 -5.04 -14.76 -63.28
N ASN A 11 -5.52 -13.53 -63.15
CA ASN A 11 -5.85 -12.91 -61.88
C ASN A 11 -6.85 -13.80 -61.14
N PHE A 12 -6.52 -14.21 -59.92
CA PHE A 12 -7.56 -14.41 -58.91
C PHE A 12 -7.10 -13.88 -57.58
N VAL A 13 -7.42 -12.60 -57.42
CA VAL A 13 -7.55 -11.93 -56.14
C VAL A 13 -8.61 -12.68 -55.34
N SER A 14 -8.21 -13.55 -54.42
CA SER A 14 -9.05 -13.90 -53.28
C SER A 14 -8.53 -13.15 -52.06
N HIS A 15 -9.19 -12.01 -51.82
CA HIS A 15 -9.19 -11.34 -50.54
C HIS A 15 -9.71 -12.32 -49.47
N PHE A 16 -8.85 -13.19 -48.95
CA PHE A 16 -9.04 -13.66 -47.57
C PHE A 16 -8.47 -12.57 -46.66
N GLY A 17 -9.17 -11.43 -46.69
CA GLY A 17 -9.16 -10.49 -45.58
C GLY A 17 -9.62 -11.27 -44.38
N PHE A 18 -8.66 -11.72 -43.58
CA PHE A 18 -8.91 -12.03 -42.18
C PHE A 18 -9.51 -10.74 -41.62
N ASN A 19 -10.84 -10.71 -41.54
CA ASN A 19 -11.58 -9.65 -40.89
C ASN A 19 -10.96 -9.55 -39.50
N ARG A 20 -10.07 -8.57 -39.31
CA ARG A 20 -9.71 -8.08 -38.00
C ARG A 20 -11.05 -7.63 -37.45
N THR A 21 -11.64 -8.48 -36.62
CA THR A 21 -12.78 -8.12 -35.80
C THR A 21 -12.38 -6.80 -35.17
N HIS A 22 -13.09 -5.75 -35.59
CA HIS A 22 -13.00 -4.46 -34.93
C HIS A 22 -13.28 -4.77 -33.47
N ASN A 23 -12.23 -4.72 -32.66
CA ASN A 23 -12.31 -4.86 -31.23
C ASN A 23 -13.18 -3.70 -30.78
N SER A 24 -14.50 -3.91 -30.68
CA SER A 24 -15.46 -3.02 -30.05
C SER A 24 -15.17 -3.05 -28.55
N LYS A 25 -13.99 -2.55 -28.20
CA LYS A 25 -13.55 -2.39 -26.84
C LYS A 25 -14.42 -1.29 -26.29
N MET A 26 -15.55 -1.67 -25.67
CA MET A 26 -16.41 -0.73 -24.96
C MET A 26 -15.51 0.17 -24.11
N PRO A 27 -15.56 1.50 -24.30
CA PRO A 27 -14.71 2.40 -23.54
C PRO A 27 -15.02 2.19 -22.06
N ALA A 28 -14.00 1.90 -21.26
CA ALA A 28 -14.21 1.69 -19.84
C ALA A 28 -14.73 3.00 -19.22
N GLY A 29 -15.83 2.91 -18.47
CA GLY A 29 -16.34 4.02 -17.67
C GLY A 29 -15.31 4.38 -16.59
N HIS A 30 -14.43 5.34 -16.87
CA HIS A 30 -13.39 5.81 -15.95
C HIS A 30 -13.94 6.80 -14.92
N GLY A 31 -15.00 6.39 -14.21
CA GLY A 31 -15.60 7.18 -13.14
C GLY A 31 -14.60 7.45 -12.01
N LEU A 32 -14.45 8.74 -11.66
CA LEU A 32 -13.52 9.22 -10.62
C LEU A 32 -13.68 8.46 -9.28
N ARG A 33 -14.92 8.06 -8.97
CA ARG A 33 -15.30 7.37 -7.73
C ARG A 33 -15.89 5.97 -7.97
N SER A 34 -15.57 5.32 -9.08
CA SER A 34 -16.01 3.93 -9.29
C SER A 34 -15.38 3.01 -8.23
N ARG A 35 -16.16 2.05 -7.70
CA ARG A 35 -15.72 1.08 -6.67
C ARG A 35 -15.22 1.73 -5.36
N THR A 36 -15.77 2.88 -4.97
CA THR A 36 -15.42 3.56 -3.70
C THR A 36 -16.46 3.43 -2.61
N ARG A 37 -17.46 2.55 -2.75
CA ARG A 37 -18.57 2.39 -1.78
C ARG A 37 -18.02 2.22 -0.37
N ASP A 38 -17.17 1.20 -0.17
CA ASP A 38 -16.60 0.92 1.15
C ASP A 38 -15.38 1.80 1.46
N LEU A 39 -14.62 2.20 0.43
CA LEU A 39 -13.41 3.03 0.59
C LEU A 39 -13.71 4.39 1.20
N PHE A 40 -14.83 5.01 0.83
CA PHE A 40 -15.25 6.33 1.30
C PHE A 40 -16.37 6.27 2.34
N ALA A 41 -17.01 5.12 2.53
CA ALA A 41 -17.96 4.92 3.61
C ALA A 41 -17.27 5.18 4.97
N ARG A 42 -18.01 5.81 5.88
CA ARG A 42 -17.61 5.99 7.26
C ARG A 42 -17.95 4.72 8.03
N GLY A 43 -16.98 4.23 8.82
CA GLY A 43 -17.17 3.07 9.67
C GLY A 43 -18.30 3.26 10.69
N PHE A 44 -18.77 2.13 11.24
CA PHE A 44 -19.78 2.13 12.30
C PHE A 44 -19.35 3.02 13.47
N ARG A 45 -20.29 3.80 14.04
CA ARG A 45 -20.05 4.80 15.10
C ARG A 45 -19.03 5.89 14.77
N LYS A 46 -18.62 6.04 13.51
CA LYS A 46 -17.73 7.11 13.03
C LYS A 46 -18.42 8.06 12.03
N LYS A 47 -19.75 8.00 11.93
CA LYS A 47 -20.57 8.93 11.12
C LYS A 47 -20.74 10.27 11.84
N GLY A 48 -21.09 11.32 11.10
CA GLY A 48 -21.31 12.67 11.65
C GLY A 48 -20.10 13.60 11.52
N THR A 49 -20.10 14.65 12.34
CA THR A 49 -19.11 15.74 12.30
C THR A 49 -17.71 15.26 12.69
N ILE A 50 -16.70 15.78 11.99
CA ILE A 50 -15.29 15.47 12.25
C ILE A 50 -14.82 16.23 13.49
N HIS A 51 -13.99 15.59 14.32
CA HIS A 51 -13.41 16.25 15.49
C HIS A 51 -12.52 17.44 15.08
N LEU A 52 -12.56 18.51 15.88
CA LEU A 52 -11.81 19.75 15.64
C LEU A 52 -10.29 19.54 15.64
N SER A 53 -9.80 18.51 16.35
CA SER A 53 -8.37 18.15 16.39
C SER A 53 -7.79 17.87 14.99
N THR A 54 -8.59 17.39 14.02
CA THR A 54 -8.09 17.21 12.64
C THR A 54 -7.77 18.56 12.00
N TYR A 55 -8.62 19.57 12.21
CA TYR A 55 -8.46 20.89 11.61
C TYR A 55 -7.35 21.71 12.25
N LEU A 56 -7.18 21.58 13.57
CA LEU A 56 -6.19 22.33 14.35
C LEU A 56 -4.78 21.72 14.27
N ARG A 57 -4.62 20.59 13.58
CA ARG A 57 -3.31 19.93 13.49
C ARG A 57 -2.42 20.64 12.48
N ASN A 58 -1.28 21.11 12.98
CA ASN A 58 -0.27 21.76 12.16
C ASN A 58 0.62 20.71 11.47
N TYR A 59 0.95 20.98 10.22
CA TYR A 59 1.85 20.18 9.41
C TYR A 59 2.95 21.07 8.85
N HIS A 60 4.17 20.54 8.80
CA HIS A 60 5.32 21.24 8.24
C HIS A 60 5.80 20.56 6.97
N VAL A 61 6.53 21.31 6.14
CA VAL A 61 7.16 20.75 4.95
C VAL A 61 8.17 19.67 5.37
N GLY A 62 8.14 18.54 4.69
CA GLY A 62 8.99 17.38 5.02
C GLY A 62 8.35 16.35 5.95
N ASP A 63 7.21 16.65 6.57
CA ASP A 63 6.48 15.68 7.40
C ASP A 63 5.90 14.53 6.55
N TYR A 64 5.86 13.33 7.14
CA TYR A 64 5.20 12.18 6.53
C TYR A 64 3.74 12.14 6.95
N VAL A 65 2.87 12.03 5.95
CA VAL A 65 1.42 12.04 6.14
C VAL A 65 0.76 10.93 5.35
N ASP A 66 -0.30 10.37 5.93
CA ASP A 66 -1.15 9.39 5.31
C ASP A 66 -2.39 10.07 4.72
N VAL A 67 -2.67 9.78 3.44
CA VAL A 67 -3.85 10.32 2.77
C VAL A 67 -5.02 9.37 3.00
N LYS A 68 -5.89 9.70 3.95
CA LYS A 68 -7.09 8.91 4.29
C LYS A 68 -8.33 9.76 4.14
N VAL A 69 -9.10 9.48 3.10
CA VAL A 69 -10.31 10.23 2.78
C VAL A 69 -11.37 10.08 3.86
N ASN A 70 -11.97 11.21 4.21
CA ASN A 70 -13.10 11.29 5.13
C ASN A 70 -14.38 11.58 4.33
N GLY A 71 -15.26 10.58 4.22
CA GLY A 71 -16.52 10.65 3.47
C GLY A 71 -17.45 11.79 3.86
N ALA A 72 -17.33 12.36 5.07
CA ALA A 72 -18.18 13.46 5.52
C ALA A 72 -17.87 14.81 4.84
N VAL A 73 -16.67 14.97 4.26
CA VAL A 73 -16.25 16.21 3.58
C VAL A 73 -15.97 15.90 2.12
N HIS A 74 -16.74 16.49 1.21
CA HIS A 74 -16.63 16.17 -0.22
C HIS A 74 -15.58 17.00 -0.97
N LYS A 75 -15.27 18.21 -0.47
CA LYS A 75 -14.35 19.15 -1.12
C LYS A 75 -12.90 18.77 -0.82
N GLY A 76 -12.03 18.86 -1.83
CA GLY A 76 -10.61 18.59 -1.67
C GLY A 76 -10.26 17.11 -1.45
N MET A 77 -11.22 16.21 -1.72
CA MET A 77 -11.00 14.77 -1.74
C MET A 77 -10.01 14.40 -2.87
N PRO A 78 -8.99 13.58 -2.57
CA PRO A 78 -8.11 13.03 -3.58
C PRO A 78 -8.81 11.95 -4.41
N HIS A 79 -8.22 11.60 -5.56
CA HIS A 79 -8.62 10.42 -6.31
C HIS A 79 -8.36 9.15 -5.49
N LYS A 80 -9.25 8.15 -5.60
CA LYS A 80 -9.24 6.91 -4.82
C LYS A 80 -7.91 6.15 -4.80
N PHE A 81 -7.11 6.27 -5.86
CA PHE A 81 -5.77 5.66 -5.93
C PHE A 81 -4.84 6.08 -4.79
N TYR A 82 -4.97 7.34 -4.32
CA TYR A 82 -4.11 7.89 -3.29
C TYR A 82 -4.60 7.61 -1.87
N HIS A 83 -5.78 7.00 -1.71
CA HIS A 83 -6.30 6.63 -0.40
C HIS A 83 -5.44 5.53 0.22
N GLY A 84 -5.04 5.72 1.47
CA GLY A 84 -4.16 4.81 2.21
C GLY A 84 -2.69 4.86 1.79
N ARG A 85 -2.28 5.84 0.97
CA ARG A 85 -0.88 6.05 0.61
C ARG A 85 -0.25 7.05 1.58
N THR A 86 1.00 6.78 1.94
CA THR A 86 1.85 7.72 2.68
C THR A 86 2.63 8.58 1.68
N GLY A 87 2.75 9.87 1.98
CA GLY A 87 3.54 10.82 1.22
C GLY A 87 4.24 11.83 2.10
N GLN A 88 5.03 12.68 1.47
CA GLN A 88 5.74 13.77 2.14
C GLN A 88 5.05 15.10 1.83
N VAL A 89 4.90 15.96 2.83
CA VAL A 89 4.39 17.32 2.62
C VAL A 89 5.42 18.13 1.85
N TRP A 90 5.05 18.66 0.69
CA TRP A 90 5.91 19.52 -0.13
C TRP A 90 5.53 20.99 -0.03
N ASN A 91 4.25 21.29 0.26
CA ASN A 91 3.75 22.66 0.40
C ASN A 91 2.55 22.68 1.35
N VAL A 92 2.34 23.80 2.03
CA VAL A 92 1.20 24.03 2.93
C VAL A 92 0.46 25.27 2.44
N THR A 93 -0.85 25.12 2.22
CA THR A 93 -1.74 26.20 1.79
C THR A 93 -2.77 26.49 2.88
N LYS A 94 -3.53 27.58 2.74
CA LYS A 94 -4.49 28.05 3.77
C LYS A 94 -5.47 26.97 4.29
N ARG A 95 -5.92 26.03 3.44
CA ARG A 95 -6.92 25.00 3.79
C ARG A 95 -6.53 23.58 3.36
N ALA A 96 -5.38 23.43 2.71
CA ALA A 96 -4.96 22.18 2.11
C ALA A 96 -3.46 22.00 2.18
N ILE A 97 -3.04 20.75 2.10
CA ILE A 97 -1.66 20.30 2.14
C ILE A 97 -1.31 19.74 0.77
N GLY A 98 -0.20 20.21 0.24
CA GLY A 98 0.46 19.60 -0.91
C GLY A 98 1.22 18.36 -0.45
N VAL A 99 0.81 17.19 -0.91
CA VAL A 99 1.46 15.91 -0.61
C VAL A 99 2.10 15.34 -1.87
N GLU A 100 3.37 14.97 -1.78
CA GLU A 100 4.11 14.26 -2.82
C GLU A 100 4.06 12.75 -2.54
N MET A 101 3.57 11.99 -3.51
CA MET A 101 3.41 10.53 -3.41
C MET A 101 3.84 9.84 -4.69
N ASN A 102 4.35 8.62 -4.54
CA ASN A 102 4.69 7.76 -5.66
C ASN A 102 3.43 7.11 -6.24
N LYS A 103 3.27 7.20 -7.56
CA LYS A 103 2.25 6.47 -8.32
C LYS A 103 2.94 5.65 -9.40
N GLN A 104 2.64 4.35 -9.42
CA GLN A 104 3.01 3.50 -10.54
C GLN A 104 2.10 3.80 -11.73
N VAL A 105 2.70 4.12 -12.88
CA VAL A 105 2.00 4.37 -14.15
C VAL A 105 2.63 3.48 -15.20
N GLY A 106 1.95 2.38 -15.55
CA GLY A 106 2.53 1.33 -16.36
C GLY A 106 3.78 0.76 -15.68
N ASN A 107 4.92 0.83 -16.39
CA ASN A 107 6.17 0.19 -15.97
C ASN A 107 7.05 1.07 -15.07
N ARG A 108 6.68 2.34 -14.85
CA ARG A 108 7.52 3.30 -14.09
C ARG A 108 6.81 3.86 -12.86
N ILE A 109 7.60 4.19 -11.85
CA ILE A 109 7.15 4.89 -10.63
C ILE A 109 7.40 6.38 -10.81
N ILE A 110 6.34 7.18 -10.71
CA ILE A 110 6.41 8.64 -10.90
C ILE A 110 5.98 9.31 -9.60
N LYS A 111 6.76 10.29 -9.16
CA LYS A 111 6.37 11.20 -8.07
C LYS A 111 5.26 12.13 -8.56
N LYS A 112 4.12 12.10 -7.88
CA LYS A 112 2.96 12.95 -8.16
C LYS A 112 2.72 13.85 -6.98
N ARG A 113 2.51 15.14 -7.26
CA ARG A 113 2.11 16.14 -6.29
C ARG A 113 0.60 16.31 -6.36
N ILE A 114 -0.06 16.23 -5.21
CA ILE A 114 -1.50 16.44 -5.09
C ILE A 114 -1.78 17.45 -3.98
N HIS A 115 -2.85 18.22 -4.13
CA HIS A 115 -3.38 19.06 -3.07
C HIS A 115 -4.57 18.36 -2.43
N VAL A 116 -4.49 18.14 -1.13
CA VAL A 116 -5.50 17.44 -0.34
C VAL A 116 -5.84 18.28 0.87
N ARG A 117 -7.12 18.40 1.21
CA ARG A 117 -7.48 19.16 2.41
C ARG A 117 -7.13 18.41 3.69
N ILE A 118 -6.95 19.17 4.77
CA ILE A 118 -6.49 18.69 6.08
C ILE A 118 -7.41 17.58 6.63
N GLU A 119 -8.71 17.63 6.34
CA GLU A 119 -9.70 16.62 6.76
C GLU A 119 -9.45 15.22 6.19
N HIS A 120 -8.62 15.11 5.15
CA HIS A 120 -8.28 13.86 4.47
C HIS A 120 -6.81 13.46 4.68
N VAL A 121 -6.11 14.16 5.55
CA VAL A 121 -4.70 13.93 5.87
C VAL A 121 -4.61 13.49 7.34
N MET A 122 -3.79 12.48 7.60
CA MET A 122 -3.50 11.98 8.94
C MET A 122 -1.97 12.00 9.14
N PRO A 123 -1.46 12.38 10.33
CA PRO A 123 -0.02 12.24 10.59
C PRO A 123 0.38 10.76 10.51
N SER A 124 1.46 10.47 9.79
CA SER A 124 1.94 9.09 9.67
C SER A 124 2.86 8.74 10.84
N ARG A 125 2.66 7.57 11.45
CA ARG A 125 3.50 7.06 12.54
C ARG A 125 4.76 6.34 12.05
N CYS A 126 4.89 6.15 10.73
CA CYS A 126 5.99 5.36 10.14
C CYS A 126 7.39 5.86 10.51
N ASN A 127 7.55 7.16 10.77
CA ASN A 127 8.85 7.77 11.05
C ASN A 127 9.04 8.13 12.55
N GLU A 128 8.03 7.91 13.40
CA GLU A 128 8.09 8.28 14.82
C GLU A 128 9.17 7.46 15.57
N GLU A 129 9.15 6.14 15.41
CA GLU A 129 10.13 5.24 16.03
C GLU A 129 11.56 5.53 15.56
N LEU A 130 11.74 5.79 14.26
CA LEU A 130 13.04 6.09 13.68
C LEU A 130 13.62 7.40 14.25
N LYS A 131 12.81 8.46 14.35
CA LYS A 131 13.21 9.74 14.97
C LYS A 131 13.60 9.55 16.45
N GLN A 132 12.78 8.81 17.21
CA GLN A 132 13.07 8.51 18.62
C GLN A 132 14.38 7.74 18.77
N ARG A 133 14.63 6.77 17.88
CA ARG A 133 15.87 5.99 17.87
C ARG A 133 17.09 6.82 17.52
N ILE A 134 17.00 7.74 16.54
CA ILE A 134 18.10 8.66 16.23
C ILE A 134 18.48 9.45 17.48
N LYS A 135 17.49 10.07 18.14
CA LYS A 135 17.71 10.82 19.38
C LYS A 135 18.37 9.98 20.48
N LYS A 136 17.88 8.76 20.70
CA LYS A 136 18.46 7.82 21.68
C LYS A 136 19.89 7.43 21.32
N ASN A 137 20.15 7.13 20.05
CA ASN A 137 21.48 6.76 19.60
C ASN A 137 22.49 7.90 19.74
N ASP A 138 22.07 9.13 19.45
CA ASP A 138 22.93 10.31 19.57
C ASP A 138 23.28 10.60 21.04
N GLN A 139 22.32 10.42 21.95
CA GLN A 139 22.56 10.49 23.40
C GLN A 139 23.59 9.43 23.84
N LEU A 140 23.38 8.17 23.47
CA LEU A 140 24.30 7.08 23.82
C LEU A 140 25.71 7.31 23.27
N LYS A 141 25.85 7.85 22.05
CA LYS A 141 27.15 8.20 21.47
C LYS A 141 27.83 9.34 22.22
N ALA A 142 27.09 10.36 22.63
CA ALA A 142 27.62 11.46 23.40
C ALA A 142 28.12 10.99 24.78
N GLU A 143 27.34 10.17 25.48
CA GLU A 143 27.73 9.56 26.76
C GLU A 143 28.94 8.66 26.64
N ALA A 144 28.99 7.82 25.59
CA ALA A 144 30.12 6.94 25.33
C ALA A 144 31.41 7.72 25.02
N LYS A 145 31.31 8.80 24.24
CA LYS A 145 32.42 9.72 23.97
C LYS A 145 32.93 10.39 25.24
N ALA A 146 32.04 10.82 26.14
CA ALA A 146 32.43 11.40 27.43
C ALA A 146 33.14 10.38 28.34
N LYS A 147 32.73 9.11 28.30
CA LYS A 147 33.36 8.01 29.05
C LYS A 147 34.59 7.40 28.38
N GLY A 148 34.90 7.76 27.13
CA GLY A 148 35.99 7.17 26.34
C GLY A 148 35.73 5.72 25.89
N VAL A 149 34.48 5.24 25.95
CA VAL A 149 34.11 3.87 25.55
C VAL A 149 33.61 3.86 24.11
N VAL A 150 33.98 2.84 23.33
CA VAL A 150 33.46 2.64 21.97
C VAL A 150 32.19 1.79 22.05
N ILE A 151 31.07 2.30 21.50
CA ILE A 151 29.78 1.59 21.48
C ILE A 151 29.29 1.33 20.05
N SER A 152 28.55 0.23 19.86
CA SER A 152 27.82 -0.06 18.61
C SER A 152 26.33 0.23 18.79
N THR A 153 25.79 1.15 18.01
CA THR A 153 24.34 1.49 18.02
C THR A 153 23.55 0.80 16.90
N LYS A 154 24.13 -0.22 16.26
CA LYS A 154 23.46 -0.99 15.19
C LYS A 154 22.45 -1.96 15.80
N ARG A 155 21.29 -2.13 15.13
CA ARG A 155 20.32 -3.17 15.50
C ARG A 155 20.91 -4.54 15.18
N GLN A 156 20.73 -5.48 16.10
CA GLN A 156 21.07 -6.88 15.87
C GLN A 156 19.79 -7.67 15.56
N PRO A 157 19.83 -8.64 14.63
CA PRO A 157 18.75 -9.60 14.48
C PRO A 157 18.60 -10.43 15.76
N LEU A 158 17.45 -11.08 15.92
CA LEU A 158 17.24 -12.00 17.03
C LEU A 158 18.27 -13.14 16.93
N GLY A 159 19.12 -13.26 17.94
CA GLY A 159 20.10 -14.34 18.05
C GLY A 159 19.47 -15.64 18.55
N PRO A 160 20.25 -16.73 18.61
CA PRO A 160 19.80 -17.96 19.26
C PRO A 160 19.45 -17.69 20.72
N LYS A 161 18.39 -18.34 21.22
CA LYS A 161 18.02 -18.23 22.63
C LYS A 161 19.16 -18.77 23.49
N PRO A 162 19.57 -18.08 24.56
CA PRO A 162 20.52 -18.64 25.51
C PRO A 162 19.91 -19.86 26.21
N GLY A 163 20.76 -20.78 26.67
CA GLY A 163 20.32 -21.85 27.55
C GLY A 163 19.74 -21.30 28.84
N PHE A 164 18.63 -21.87 29.31
CA PHE A 164 18.05 -21.56 30.60
C PHE A 164 17.61 -22.86 31.28
N MET A 165 17.70 -22.91 32.60
CA MET A 165 17.20 -24.05 33.37
C MET A 165 15.70 -23.91 33.54
N VAL A 166 14.96 -25.01 33.34
CA VAL A 166 13.53 -25.10 33.60
C VAL A 166 13.35 -25.92 34.86
N GLU A 167 12.96 -25.29 35.97
CA GLU A 167 12.71 -25.97 37.24
C GLU A 167 11.21 -26.22 37.43
N GLY A 168 10.84 -27.38 37.99
CA GLY A 168 9.51 -27.61 38.56
C GLY A 168 8.37 -27.98 37.59
N THR A 169 8.66 -28.40 36.35
CA THR A 169 7.60 -28.81 35.41
C THR A 169 7.12 -30.24 35.70
N THR A 170 5.82 -30.41 35.93
CA THR A 170 5.16 -31.73 35.84
C THR A 170 5.23 -32.21 34.40
N LEU A 171 6.01 -33.27 34.16
CA LEU A 171 6.13 -33.87 32.84
C LEU A 171 4.89 -34.72 32.56
N GLU A 172 4.00 -34.23 31.71
CA GLU A 172 2.87 -35.01 31.21
C GLU A 172 3.28 -35.70 29.89
N THR A 173 3.23 -37.03 29.89
CA THR A 173 3.45 -37.82 28.67
C THR A 173 2.20 -37.77 27.80
N VAL A 174 2.24 -36.99 26.72
CA VAL A 174 1.16 -36.94 25.73
C VAL A 174 1.44 -37.97 24.64
N THR A 175 0.52 -38.93 24.45
CA THR A 175 0.55 -39.90 23.35
C THR A 175 -0.27 -39.38 22.16
N PRO A 176 0.10 -39.73 20.91
CA PRO A 176 -0.70 -39.34 19.75
C PRO A 176 -2.07 -40.03 19.83
N ILE A 177 -3.13 -39.24 19.62
CA ILE A 177 -4.49 -39.76 19.49
C ILE A 177 -4.57 -40.50 18.14
N PRO A 178 -5.10 -41.73 18.09
CA PRO A 178 -5.30 -42.44 16.83
C PRO A 178 -6.30 -41.69 15.92
N TYR A 179 -6.14 -41.84 14.60
CA TYR A 179 -7.07 -41.24 13.63
C TYR A 179 -8.44 -41.90 13.72
N ASP A 180 -9.47 -41.11 14.02
CA ASP A 180 -10.86 -41.51 13.83
C ASP A 180 -11.35 -41.08 12.44
N VAL A 181 -11.92 -42.03 11.68
CA VAL A 181 -12.62 -41.70 10.43
C VAL A 181 -14.01 -41.18 10.78
N VAL A 182 -14.13 -39.86 10.95
CA VAL A 182 -15.43 -39.24 11.19
C VAL A 182 -16.21 -39.16 9.87
N ASN A 183 -17.20 -40.03 9.71
CA ASN A 183 -18.22 -39.90 8.65
C ASN A 183 -19.31 -38.92 9.13
N ASP A 184 -19.09 -37.62 8.94
CA ASP A 184 -20.06 -36.54 9.29
C ASP A 184 -21.38 -36.57 8.48
N LEU A 185 -21.67 -37.66 7.74
CA LEU A 185 -22.88 -37.83 6.92
C LEU A 185 -23.54 -39.22 7.06
N LYS A 186 -23.48 -39.85 8.23
CA LYS A 186 -24.35 -41.00 8.55
C LYS A 186 -25.09 -40.84 9.88
N GLY A 187 -25.81 -39.73 10.00
CA GLY A 187 -27.02 -39.65 10.82
C GLY A 187 -28.23 -39.90 9.93
N GLY A 188 -28.47 -41.17 9.57
CA GLY A 188 -29.77 -41.60 9.07
C GLY A 188 -30.67 -41.85 10.27
N TYR A 189 -31.51 -40.86 10.57
CA TYR A 189 -32.86 -40.84 11.16
C TYR A 189 -33.05 -39.49 11.88
#